data_AF-A0A3A8NA85-F1
#
_entry.id   AF-A0A3A8NA85-F1
#
_cell.length_a   1.000
_cell.length_b   1.000
_cell.length_c   1.000
_cell.angle_alpha   90.00
_cell.angle_beta   90.00
_cell.angle_gamma   90.00
#
_symmetry.space_group_name_H-M   'P 1'
#
loop_
_entity.id
_entity.type
_entity.pdbx_description
1 polymer ?
#
loop_
_entity_poly.entity_id
_entity_poly.type
_entity_poly.pdbx_seq_one_letter_code
_entity_poly.pdbx_strand_id
1 'polypeptide(L)'
;LGLGFAVLSMGTVLNIRLEDRLSPVVLLFVIALAVALVPAWRERVWRRDVLLFLALAVWLSWSEPLTAFGQPLKVQIPMPYVVFKHVVPLFSRGGMPVRFVLLTYLSLAVLVAFAAAHAGAWASRRDARLGVALALAVALVPNVEYRGLLMPMPQVPRLPPVFEEIRDAPMPVAVLTDNVQGQWEQIFHGKPVSFARLSRLPVREAGLVDSRVIRAAEGMRSAFGTVTPEEREAMRRFLQEHHFKWYVTHFFHPVRHQFIEDELGGELVHRDGYVTVYRFP
;
A
#
# COMPACT_ATOMS: atom_id res chain seq x y z
N LEU A 1 4.71 13.31 -23.05
CA LEU A 1 5.47 12.68 -21.95
C LEU A 1 4.98 13.14 -20.56
N GLY A 2 4.95 14.45 -20.27
CA GLY A 2 4.55 14.96 -18.93
C GLY A 2 3.14 14.56 -18.46
N LEU A 3 2.14 14.54 -19.35
CA LEU A 3 0.76 14.17 -19.02
C LEU A 3 0.62 12.69 -18.66
N GLY A 4 1.36 11.81 -19.36
CA GLY A 4 1.41 10.39 -19.02
C GLY A 4 2.09 10.13 -17.68
N PHE A 5 3.13 10.90 -17.36
CA PHE A 5 3.82 10.81 -16.07
C PHE A 5 2.94 11.31 -14.91
N ALA A 6 2.20 12.41 -15.12
CA ALA A 6 1.21 12.91 -14.16
C ALA A 6 0.13 11.87 -13.87
N VAL A 7 -0.44 11.25 -14.90
CA VAL A 7 -1.46 10.19 -14.77
C VAL A 7 -0.92 8.94 -14.04
N LEU A 8 0.34 8.58 -14.26
CA LEU A 8 1.01 7.48 -13.56
C LEU A 8 1.37 7.81 -12.10
N SER A 9 1.36 9.09 -11.71
CA SER A 9 1.71 9.55 -10.37
C SER A 9 0.51 9.75 -9.43
N MET A 10 -0.73 9.57 -9.90
CA MET A 10 -1.96 9.87 -9.14
C MET A 10 -2.33 8.82 -8.06
N GLY A 11 -1.36 8.12 -7.48
CA GLY A 11 -1.59 7.10 -6.46
C GLY A 11 -2.11 5.77 -7.01
N THR A 12 -2.52 4.87 -6.12
CA THR A 12 -2.97 3.50 -6.46
C THR A 12 -4.48 3.38 -6.56
N VAL A 13 -5.23 4.18 -5.79
CA VAL A 13 -6.69 4.17 -5.73
C VAL A 13 -7.18 5.62 -5.74
N LEU A 14 -8.29 5.87 -6.41
CA LEU A 14 -8.91 7.19 -6.42
C LEU A 14 -9.35 7.54 -5.00
N ASN A 15 -8.76 8.60 -4.43
CA ASN A 15 -9.12 9.10 -3.12
C ASN A 15 -9.87 10.43 -3.27
N ILE A 16 -11.09 10.50 -2.73
CA ILE A 16 -11.90 11.72 -2.70
C ILE A 16 -12.18 12.04 -1.23
N ARG A 17 -11.74 13.21 -0.76
CA ARG A 17 -11.92 13.65 0.64
C ARG A 17 -11.40 12.64 1.68
N LEU A 18 -10.25 12.01 1.43
CA LEU A 18 -9.62 10.99 2.28
C LEU A 18 -10.34 9.64 2.30
N GLU A 19 -11.42 9.45 1.52
CA GLU A 19 -12.10 8.16 1.36
C GLU A 19 -11.62 7.47 0.07
N ASP A 20 -11.12 6.23 0.21
CA ASP A 20 -10.63 5.38 -0.88
C ASP A 20 -11.68 4.38 -1.40
N ARG A 21 -12.84 4.32 -0.72
CA ARG A 21 -13.97 3.44 -1.02
C ARG A 21 -15.17 4.28 -1.44
N LEU A 22 -15.40 4.36 -2.74
CA LEU A 22 -16.39 5.24 -3.35
C LEU A 22 -17.67 4.47 -3.72
N SER A 23 -18.78 5.19 -3.77
CA SER A 23 -20.02 4.63 -4.32
C SER A 23 -19.85 4.32 -5.82
N PRO A 24 -20.29 3.16 -6.32
CA PRO A 24 -20.27 2.82 -7.75
C PRO A 24 -21.01 3.83 -8.64
N VAL A 25 -21.92 4.63 -8.05
CA VAL A 25 -22.63 5.72 -8.72
C VAL A 25 -21.66 6.71 -9.38
N VAL A 26 -20.52 6.98 -8.75
CA VAL A 26 -19.50 7.90 -9.29
C VAL A 26 -18.96 7.36 -10.62
N LEU A 27 -18.71 6.05 -10.72
CA LEU A 27 -18.29 5.42 -11.97
C LEU A 27 -19.38 5.49 -13.04
N LEU A 28 -20.63 5.17 -12.68
CA LEU A 28 -21.76 5.23 -13.60
C LEU A 28 -21.94 6.64 -14.17
N PHE A 29 -21.82 7.66 -13.31
CA PHE A 29 -21.91 9.06 -13.72
C PHE A 29 -20.78 9.45 -14.67
N VAL A 30 -19.53 9.06 -14.36
CA VAL A 30 -18.37 9.32 -15.24
C VAL A 30 -18.51 8.61 -16.58
N ILE A 31 -19.01 7.37 -16.60
CA ILE A 31 -19.28 6.62 -17.83
C ILE A 31 -20.38 7.32 -18.65
N ALA A 32 -21.48 7.74 -18.01
CA ALA A 32 -22.54 8.50 -18.67
C ALA A 32 -22.01 9.80 -19.30
N LEU A 33 -21.16 10.53 -18.57
CA LEU A 33 -20.53 11.74 -19.04
C LEU A 33 -19.58 11.48 -20.22
N ALA A 34 -18.75 10.43 -20.14
CA ALA A 34 -17.87 10.02 -21.22
C ALA A 34 -18.67 9.67 -22.49
N VAL A 35 -19.74 8.88 -22.35
CA VAL A 35 -20.61 8.52 -23.48
C VAL A 35 -21.31 9.75 -24.08
N ALA A 36 -21.69 10.71 -23.24
CA ALA A 36 -22.33 11.94 -23.67
C ALA A 36 -21.37 12.88 -24.42
N LEU A 37 -20.14 13.00 -23.94
CA LEU A 37 -19.16 14.01 -24.39
C LEU A 37 -18.26 13.54 -25.54
N VAL A 38 -17.99 12.24 -25.70
CA VAL A 38 -17.08 11.72 -26.75
C VAL A 38 -17.65 12.02 -28.15
N PRO A 39 -16.98 12.86 -28.96
CA PRO A 39 -17.51 13.30 -30.26
C PRO A 39 -17.73 12.15 -31.24
N ALA A 40 -16.83 11.18 -31.24
CA ALA A 40 -16.85 10.01 -32.14
C ALA A 40 -18.08 9.11 -31.96
N TRP A 41 -18.82 9.26 -30.85
CA TRP A 41 -20.01 8.46 -30.57
C TRP A 41 -21.31 9.22 -30.85
N ARG A 42 -21.25 10.53 -31.14
CA ARG A 42 -22.43 11.38 -31.32
C ARG A 42 -23.37 10.91 -32.42
N GLU A 43 -22.81 10.37 -33.50
CA GLU A 43 -23.52 9.92 -34.69
C GLU A 43 -23.98 8.45 -34.62
N ARG A 44 -23.70 7.75 -33.52
CA ARG A 44 -24.08 6.34 -33.37
C ARG A 44 -25.56 6.22 -33.01
N VAL A 45 -26.29 5.40 -33.78
CA VAL A 45 -27.74 5.19 -33.61
C VAL A 45 -28.10 4.70 -32.19
N TRP A 46 -27.25 3.87 -31.59
CA TRP A 46 -27.45 3.33 -30.23
C TRP A 46 -27.19 4.34 -29.11
N ARG A 47 -26.56 5.50 -29.39
CA ARG A 47 -26.11 6.44 -28.34
C ARG A 47 -27.26 6.93 -27.49
N ARG A 48 -28.40 7.25 -28.11
CA ARG A 48 -29.57 7.75 -27.39
C ARG A 48 -30.04 6.74 -26.35
N ASP A 49 -30.20 5.49 -26.76
CA ASP A 49 -30.75 4.44 -25.89
C ASP A 49 -29.77 4.09 -24.76
N VAL A 50 -28.47 4.06 -25.06
CA VAL A 50 -27.42 3.89 -24.04
C VAL A 50 -27.37 5.07 -23.07
N LEU A 51 -27.51 6.31 -23.53
CA LEU A 51 -27.54 7.48 -22.65
C LEU A 51 -28.78 7.51 -21.76
N LEU A 52 -29.95 7.14 -22.30
CA LEU A 52 -31.17 7.03 -21.50
C LEU A 52 -31.05 5.94 -20.44
N PHE A 53 -30.50 4.78 -20.81
CA PHE A 53 -30.25 3.69 -19.88
C PHE A 53 -29.26 4.10 -18.79
N LEU A 54 -28.13 4.73 -19.15
CA LEU A 54 -27.13 5.21 -18.21
C LEU A 54 -27.68 6.32 -17.30
N ALA A 55 -28.47 7.25 -17.83
CA ALA A 55 -29.12 8.31 -17.06
C ALA A 55 -30.10 7.72 -16.04
N LEU A 56 -30.91 6.73 -16.45
CA LEU A 56 -31.82 6.01 -15.57
C LEU A 56 -31.05 5.24 -14.50
N ALA A 57 -29.99 4.51 -14.87
CA ALA A 57 -29.17 3.76 -13.92
C ALA A 57 -28.48 4.66 -12.90
N VAL A 58 -27.95 5.81 -13.33
CA VAL A 58 -27.37 6.83 -12.44
C VAL A 58 -28.44 7.37 -11.50
N TRP A 59 -29.62 7.74 -12.02
CA TRP A 59 -30.70 8.29 -11.21
C TRP A 59 -31.17 7.28 -10.15
N LEU A 60 -31.46 6.04 -10.54
CA LEU A 60 -31.86 4.97 -9.62
C LEU A 60 -30.79 4.70 -8.55
N SER A 61 -29.52 4.67 -8.95
CA SER A 61 -28.41 4.42 -8.01
C SER A 61 -28.12 5.63 -7.11
N TRP A 62 -28.59 6.82 -7.46
CA TRP A 62 -28.50 8.02 -6.62
C TRP A 62 -29.69 8.12 -5.66
N SER A 63 -30.89 7.70 -6.10
CA SER A 63 -32.09 7.70 -5.27
C SER A 63 -32.06 6.63 -4.18
N GLU A 64 -31.52 5.45 -4.49
CA GLU A 64 -31.32 4.37 -3.52
C GLU A 64 -29.85 3.94 -3.49
N PRO A 65 -29.23 3.84 -2.29
CA PRO A 65 -27.86 3.40 -2.20
C PRO A 65 -27.75 1.93 -2.66
N LEU A 66 -26.87 1.66 -3.62
CA LEU A 66 -26.55 0.30 -3.99
C LEU A 66 -26.04 -0.45 -2.76
N THR A 67 -26.68 -1.55 -2.40
CA THR A 67 -26.27 -2.39 -1.27
C THR A 67 -25.82 -3.77 -1.70
N ALA A 68 -24.82 -4.32 -1.02
CA ALA A 68 -24.47 -5.73 -1.08
C ALA A 68 -24.58 -6.31 0.33
N PHE A 69 -25.38 -7.35 0.51
CA PHE A 69 -25.61 -8.00 1.81
C PHE A 69 -26.08 -7.03 2.93
N GLY A 70 -26.97 -6.09 2.58
CA GLY A 70 -27.50 -5.11 3.54
C GLY A 70 -26.52 -4.00 3.95
N GLN A 71 -25.33 -3.95 3.34
CA GLN A 71 -24.35 -2.88 3.55
C GLN A 71 -24.21 -2.03 2.27
N PRO A 72 -23.96 -0.72 2.37
CA PRO A 72 -23.67 0.11 1.20
C PRO A 72 -22.50 -0.47 0.41
N LEU A 73 -22.75 -0.76 -0.87
CA LEU A 73 -21.73 -1.23 -1.79
C LEU A 73 -20.76 -0.09 -2.05
N LYS A 74 -19.52 -0.26 -1.60
CA LYS A 74 -18.41 0.64 -1.90
C LYS A 74 -17.35 -0.09 -2.70
N VAL A 75 -16.79 0.57 -3.70
CA VAL A 75 -15.76 0.03 -4.58
C VAL A 75 -14.50 0.87 -4.51
N GLN A 76 -13.35 0.22 -4.61
CA GLN A 76 -12.08 0.88 -4.83
C GLN A 76 -11.87 1.05 -6.33
N ILE A 77 -11.69 2.29 -6.79
CA ILE A 77 -11.45 2.58 -8.20
C ILE A 77 -9.93 2.60 -8.40
N PRO A 78 -9.36 1.60 -9.10
CA PRO A 78 -7.91 1.55 -9.30
C PRO A 78 -7.48 2.71 -10.19
N MET A 79 -6.43 3.42 -9.77
CA MET A 79 -5.82 4.45 -10.60
C MET A 79 -5.01 3.81 -11.74
N PRO A 80 -4.76 4.56 -12.84
CA PRO A 80 -4.08 4.02 -14.02
C PRO A 80 -2.75 3.33 -13.72
N TYR A 81 -2.03 3.76 -12.68
CA TYR A 81 -0.81 3.11 -12.22
C TYR A 81 -1.00 1.63 -11.86
N VAL A 82 -2.06 1.27 -11.12
CA VAL A 82 -2.32 -0.13 -10.72
C VAL A 82 -2.62 -1.00 -11.94
N VAL A 83 -3.44 -0.47 -12.86
CA VAL A 83 -3.75 -1.16 -14.12
C VAL A 83 -2.47 -1.36 -14.94
N PHE A 84 -1.63 -0.32 -15.05
CA PHE A 84 -0.38 -0.36 -15.81
C PHE A 84 0.62 -1.35 -15.20
N LYS A 85 0.69 -1.46 -13.88
CA LYS A 85 1.51 -2.44 -13.17
C LYS A 85 1.13 -3.88 -13.51
N HIS A 86 -0.14 -4.16 -13.78
CA HIS A 86 -0.62 -5.50 -14.12
C HIS A 86 -0.48 -5.82 -15.60
N VAL A 87 -0.54 -4.82 -16.48
CA VAL A 87 -0.45 -5.02 -17.93
C VAL A 87 1.00 -5.02 -18.43
N VAL A 88 1.90 -4.23 -17.81
CA VAL A 88 3.29 -4.09 -18.28
C VAL A 88 4.26 -4.90 -17.42
N PRO A 89 4.85 -6.01 -17.94
CA PRO A 89 5.66 -6.95 -17.16
C PRO A 89 6.93 -6.35 -16.55
N LEU A 90 7.45 -5.26 -17.11
CA LEU A 90 8.62 -4.57 -16.57
C LEU A 90 8.28 -3.80 -15.29
N PHE A 91 7.06 -3.26 -15.19
CA PHE A 91 6.62 -2.47 -14.04
C PHE A 91 6.17 -3.34 -12.86
N SER A 92 5.69 -4.57 -13.11
CA SER A 92 5.36 -5.52 -12.04
C SER A 92 6.58 -5.91 -11.20
N ARG A 93 7.78 -5.91 -11.81
CA ARG A 93 9.06 -6.25 -11.15
C ARG A 93 9.71 -5.10 -10.37
N GLY A 94 9.28 -3.85 -10.59
CA GLY A 94 9.97 -2.65 -10.08
C GLY A 94 9.77 -2.34 -8.59
N GLY A 95 8.94 -3.09 -7.87
CA GLY A 95 8.47 -2.67 -6.53
C GLY A 95 7.61 -1.40 -6.59
N MET A 96 7.02 -0.97 -5.47
CA MET A 96 6.24 0.28 -5.44
C MET A 96 7.10 1.47 -5.91
N PRO A 97 6.55 2.46 -6.66
CA PRO A 97 7.30 3.59 -7.23
C PRO A 97 7.73 4.63 -6.19
N VAL A 98 7.88 4.26 -4.92
CA VAL A 98 8.48 5.15 -3.92
C VAL A 98 9.86 5.64 -4.41
N ARG A 99 10.56 4.83 -5.22
CA ARG A 99 11.82 5.23 -5.88
C ARG A 99 11.63 6.32 -6.95
N PHE A 100 10.47 6.43 -7.59
CA PHE A 100 10.16 7.50 -8.54
C PHE A 100 9.70 8.78 -7.87
N VAL A 101 9.25 8.72 -6.61
CA VAL A 101 8.84 9.91 -5.84
C VAL A 101 9.97 10.93 -5.75
N LEU A 102 11.22 10.48 -5.61
CA LEU A 102 12.38 11.36 -5.60
C LEU A 102 12.60 12.03 -6.97
N LEU A 103 12.46 11.28 -8.06
CA LEU A 103 12.63 11.79 -9.42
C LEU A 103 11.49 12.73 -9.84
N THR A 104 10.25 12.43 -9.43
CA THR A 104 9.09 13.31 -9.61
C THR A 104 9.27 14.60 -8.82
N TYR A 105 9.68 14.52 -7.55
CA TYR A 105 9.93 15.71 -6.73
C TYR A 105 11.09 16.55 -7.26
N LEU A 106 12.16 15.92 -7.74
CA LEU A 106 13.28 16.64 -8.35
C LEU A 106 12.85 17.38 -9.63
N SER A 107 12.10 16.69 -10.51
CA SER A 107 11.58 17.29 -11.74
C SER A 107 10.61 18.44 -11.45
N LEU A 108 9.75 18.27 -10.43
CA LEU A 108 8.82 19.30 -9.98
C LEU A 108 9.57 20.49 -9.36
N ALA A 109 10.61 20.24 -8.56
CA ALA A 109 11.43 21.29 -7.97
C ALA A 109 12.13 22.14 -9.04
N VAL A 110 12.64 21.51 -10.11
CA VAL A 110 13.20 22.23 -11.26
C VAL A 110 12.13 23.08 -11.96
N LEU A 111 10.94 22.53 -12.22
CA LEU A 111 9.84 23.29 -12.82
C LEU A 111 9.40 24.48 -11.94
N VAL A 112 9.31 24.29 -10.64
CA VAL A 112 8.99 25.35 -9.67
C VAL A 112 10.07 26.43 -9.68
N ALA A 113 11.35 26.05 -9.74
CA ALA A 113 12.46 27.00 -9.86
C ALA A 113 12.39 27.83 -11.15
N PHE A 114 12.09 27.20 -12.29
CA PHE A 114 11.89 27.92 -13.56
C PHE A 114 10.67 28.85 -13.52
N ALA A 115 9.55 28.39 -12.95
CA ALA A 115 8.34 29.20 -12.78
C ALA A 115 8.62 30.41 -11.88
N ALA A 116 9.37 30.21 -10.78
CA ALA A 116 9.79 31.28 -9.89
C ALA A 116 10.70 32.30 -10.58
N ALA A 117 11.68 31.83 -11.36
CA ALA A 117 12.56 32.71 -12.13
C ALA A 117 11.78 33.53 -13.17
N HIS A 118 10.85 32.91 -13.89
CA HIS A 118 10.03 33.60 -14.89
C HIS A 118 9.08 34.62 -14.25
N ALA A 119 8.42 34.24 -13.16
CA ALA A 119 7.51 35.12 -12.44
C ALA A 119 8.28 36.26 -11.75
N GLY A 120 9.47 35.99 -11.22
CA GLY A 120 10.37 36.99 -10.65
C GLY A 120 10.89 37.98 -11.68
N ALA A 121 11.26 37.51 -12.88
CA ALA A 121 11.67 38.36 -14.00
C ALA A 121 10.51 39.20 -14.55
N TRP A 122 9.29 38.67 -14.55
CA TRP A 122 8.10 39.44 -14.91
C TRP A 122 7.79 40.51 -13.86
N ALA A 123 7.91 40.18 -12.58
CA ALA A 123 7.69 41.10 -11.48
C ALA A 123 8.77 42.21 -11.42
N SER A 124 10.03 41.87 -11.71
CA SER A 124 11.15 42.82 -11.72
C SER A 124 11.06 43.87 -12.84
N ARG A 125 10.35 43.57 -13.93
CA ARG A 125 10.02 44.57 -14.97
C ARG A 125 9.13 45.70 -14.45
N ARG A 126 8.38 45.49 -13.37
CA ARG A 126 7.58 46.52 -12.71
C ARG A 126 8.32 47.15 -11.54
N ASP A 127 8.94 46.33 -10.70
CA ASP A 127 9.76 46.76 -9.57
C ASP A 127 10.73 45.64 -9.18
N ALA A 128 12.03 45.95 -9.11
CA ALA A 128 13.06 44.99 -8.69
C ALA A 128 12.78 44.39 -7.30
N ARG A 129 12.16 45.16 -6.38
CA ARG A 129 11.79 44.69 -5.03
C ARG A 129 10.71 43.60 -5.09
N LEU A 130 9.76 43.73 -6.01
CA LEU A 130 8.71 42.73 -6.26
C LEU A 130 9.30 41.42 -6.79
N GLY A 131 10.30 41.50 -7.68
CA GLY A 131 11.02 40.31 -8.18
C GLY A 131 11.75 39.54 -7.05
N VAL A 132 12.44 40.27 -6.18
CA VAL A 132 13.14 39.68 -5.02
C VAL A 132 12.16 39.10 -4.01
N ALA A 133 11.07 39.81 -3.72
CA ALA A 133 10.02 39.33 -2.81
C ALA A 133 9.37 38.03 -3.30
N LEU A 134 9.13 37.92 -4.62
CA LEU A 134 8.55 36.72 -5.21
C LEU A 134 9.52 35.52 -5.17
N ALA A 135 10.80 35.73 -5.47
CA ALA A 135 11.82 34.70 -5.36
C ALA A 135 11.98 34.21 -3.91
N LEU A 136 11.98 35.14 -2.95
CA LEU A 136 11.97 34.82 -1.52
C LEU A 136 10.72 34.04 -1.13
N ALA A 137 9.53 34.42 -1.59
CA ALA A 137 8.29 33.72 -1.28
C ALA A 137 8.31 32.26 -1.76
N VAL A 138 8.82 31.98 -2.97
CA VAL A 138 8.94 30.60 -3.46
C VAL A 138 9.94 29.77 -2.65
N ALA A 139 11.01 30.40 -2.14
CA ALA A 139 11.93 29.74 -1.23
C ALA A 139 11.33 29.57 0.19
N LEU A 140 10.55 30.55 0.66
CA LEU A 140 10.00 30.56 2.02
C LEU A 140 8.83 29.60 2.18
N VAL A 141 7.91 29.53 1.21
CA VAL A 141 6.66 28.75 1.33
C VAL A 141 6.92 27.28 1.66
N PRO A 142 7.82 26.55 0.97
CA PRO A 142 8.13 25.17 1.32
C PRO A 142 8.73 25.06 2.73
N ASN A 143 9.57 26.00 3.15
CA ASN A 143 10.19 25.99 4.47
C ASN A 143 9.20 26.37 5.59
N VAL A 144 8.21 27.21 5.31
CA VAL A 144 7.13 27.56 6.23
C VAL A 144 6.11 26.41 6.33
N GLU A 145 5.84 25.71 5.22
CA GLU A 145 5.02 24.51 5.19
C GLU A 145 5.71 23.33 5.90
N TYR A 146 7.02 23.18 5.74
CA TYR A 146 7.87 22.23 6.47
C TYR A 146 8.30 22.71 7.86
N ARG A 147 7.48 23.49 8.57
CA ARG A 147 7.82 24.07 9.89
C ARG A 147 8.11 23.07 11.02
N GLY A 148 8.33 21.78 10.73
CA GLY A 148 8.56 20.75 11.73
C GLY A 148 7.41 20.66 12.72
N LEU A 149 6.24 21.23 12.38
CA LEU A 149 5.05 21.09 13.18
C LEU A 149 4.79 19.60 13.26
N LEU A 150 4.77 19.09 14.48
CA LEU A 150 4.36 17.72 14.74
C LEU A 150 3.01 17.56 14.05
N MET A 151 3.00 16.81 12.95
CA MET A 151 1.75 16.40 12.34
C MET A 151 0.92 15.78 13.47
N PRO A 152 -0.37 16.11 13.61
CA PRO A 152 -1.23 15.46 14.58
C PRO A 152 -1.29 13.98 14.22
N MET A 153 -0.36 13.21 14.78
CA MET A 153 -0.28 11.79 14.60
C MET A 153 -1.29 11.19 15.57
N PRO A 154 -2.14 10.26 15.10
CA PRO A 154 -2.95 9.48 16.02
C PRO A 154 -2.05 8.85 17.07
N GLN A 155 -2.54 8.75 18.31
CA GLN A 155 -1.80 8.04 19.34
C GLN A 155 -1.47 6.65 18.83
N VAL A 156 -0.18 6.34 18.86
CA VAL A 156 0.33 5.04 18.45
C VAL A 156 -0.32 4.00 19.37
N PRO A 157 -1.04 3.01 18.84
CA PRO A 157 -1.72 2.03 19.67
C PRO A 157 -0.71 1.30 20.55
N ARG A 158 -1.05 1.08 21.81
CA ARG A 158 -0.23 0.26 22.70
C ARG A 158 -0.28 -1.18 22.22
N LEU A 159 0.88 -1.72 21.90
CA LEU A 159 1.02 -3.12 21.55
C LEU A 159 0.82 -4.01 22.78
N PRO A 160 0.37 -5.26 22.60
CA PRO A 160 0.26 -6.22 23.68
C PRO A 160 1.61 -6.45 24.39
N PRO A 161 1.61 -6.81 25.70
CA PRO A 161 2.85 -6.99 26.48
C PRO A 161 3.85 -8.00 25.90
N VAL A 162 3.38 -8.95 25.07
CA VAL A 162 4.24 -9.90 24.35
C VAL A 162 5.32 -9.21 23.50
N PHE A 163 5.06 -7.99 23.00
CA PHE A 163 6.06 -7.25 22.23
C PHE A 163 7.20 -6.71 23.10
N GLU A 164 6.98 -6.48 24.39
CA GLU A 164 8.05 -6.17 25.35
C GLU A 164 8.90 -7.40 25.62
N GLU A 165 8.29 -8.59 25.74
CA GLU A 165 9.02 -9.85 25.85
C GLU A 165 9.90 -10.11 24.61
N ILE A 166 9.36 -9.89 23.41
CA ILE A 166 10.13 -9.99 22.16
C ILE A 166 11.29 -8.99 22.15
N ARG A 167 11.05 -7.74 22.60
CA ARG A 167 12.07 -6.69 22.69
C ARG A 167 13.22 -7.10 23.59
N ASP A 168 12.89 -7.63 24.76
CA ASP A 168 13.84 -7.91 25.84
C ASP A 168 14.54 -9.27 25.66
N ALA A 169 14.08 -10.10 24.70
CA ALA A 169 14.73 -11.37 24.34
C ALA A 169 16.19 -11.17 23.88
N PRO A 170 17.16 -11.96 24.41
CA PRO A 170 18.56 -11.83 24.04
C PRO A 170 18.80 -12.21 22.58
N MET A 171 19.70 -11.48 21.90
CA MET A 171 20.11 -11.82 20.53
C MET A 171 20.99 -13.10 20.54
N PRO A 172 20.98 -13.90 19.46
CA PRO A 172 20.29 -13.68 18.17
C PRO A 172 18.81 -14.13 18.19
N VAL A 173 17.90 -13.23 17.83
CA VAL A 173 16.46 -13.50 17.69
C VAL A 173 15.90 -12.71 16.52
N ALA A 174 15.05 -13.35 15.72
CA ALA A 174 14.26 -12.78 14.64
C ALA A 174 12.78 -13.14 14.80
N VAL A 175 11.92 -12.33 14.18
CA VAL A 175 10.47 -12.46 14.20
C VAL A 175 9.96 -12.78 12.79
N LEU A 176 9.25 -13.88 12.66
CA LEU A 176 8.50 -14.23 11.46
C LEU A 176 7.19 -13.44 11.47
N THR A 177 6.86 -12.77 10.37
CA THR A 177 5.66 -11.92 10.26
C THR A 177 4.86 -12.28 9.01
N ASP A 178 3.54 -12.23 9.08
CA ASP A 178 2.62 -12.60 7.98
C ASP A 178 2.40 -11.48 6.95
N ASN A 179 2.55 -10.21 7.32
CA ASN A 179 2.26 -9.08 6.43
C ASN A 179 3.05 -7.78 6.78
N VAL A 180 2.75 -6.69 6.08
CA VAL A 180 3.43 -5.38 6.21
C VAL A 180 3.32 -4.74 7.60
N GLN A 181 2.27 -5.05 8.39
CA GLN A 181 2.09 -4.57 9.75
C GLN A 181 3.27 -4.97 10.65
N GLY A 182 3.87 -6.13 10.41
CA GLY A 182 5.09 -6.57 11.11
C GLY A 182 6.29 -5.61 10.95
N GLN A 183 6.35 -4.80 9.88
CA GLN A 183 7.39 -3.76 9.75
C GLN A 183 7.14 -2.57 10.67
N TRP A 184 5.89 -2.24 10.95
CA TRP A 184 5.54 -1.20 11.92
C TRP A 184 5.79 -1.69 13.34
N GLU A 185 5.43 -2.94 13.64
CA GLU A 185 5.70 -3.58 14.95
C GLU A 185 7.19 -3.70 15.27
N GLN A 186 8.01 -3.85 14.22
CA GLN A 186 9.48 -3.84 14.32
C GLN A 186 10.02 -2.60 15.03
N ILE A 187 9.34 -1.45 14.93
CA ILE A 187 9.73 -0.20 15.60
C ILE A 187 9.69 -0.36 17.12
N PHE A 188 8.84 -1.24 17.65
CA PHE A 188 8.66 -1.46 19.09
C PHE A 188 9.59 -2.54 19.64
N HIS A 189 9.61 -3.70 18.98
CA HIS A 189 10.38 -4.85 19.48
C HIS A 189 11.83 -4.84 19.00
N GLY A 190 12.19 -4.05 17.98
CA GLY A 190 13.57 -3.83 17.53
C GLY A 190 14.29 -5.05 16.96
N LYS A 191 13.61 -6.17 16.77
CA LYS A 191 14.20 -7.42 16.25
C LYS A 191 14.09 -7.49 14.72
N PRO A 192 15.02 -8.17 14.02
CA PRO A 192 14.88 -8.45 12.59
C PRO A 192 13.55 -9.16 12.28
N VAL A 193 12.84 -8.72 11.24
CA VAL A 193 11.59 -9.36 10.77
C VAL A 193 11.75 -10.02 9.40
N SER A 194 11.00 -11.08 9.12
CA SER A 194 11.03 -11.79 7.82
C SER A 194 10.63 -10.88 6.64
N PHE A 195 9.56 -10.09 6.78
CA PHE A 195 9.00 -9.30 5.67
C PHE A 195 9.92 -8.15 5.23
N ALA A 196 10.66 -7.54 6.15
CA ALA A 196 11.67 -6.52 5.84
C ALA A 196 12.86 -7.10 5.07
N ARG A 197 13.23 -8.37 5.35
CA ARG A 197 14.22 -9.11 4.55
C ARG A 197 13.65 -9.33 3.16
N LEU A 198 12.51 -10.00 3.00
CA LEU A 198 11.92 -10.35 1.69
C LEU A 198 11.70 -9.15 0.76
N SER A 199 11.34 -7.97 1.29
CA SER A 199 11.11 -6.76 0.49
C SER A 199 12.37 -6.12 -0.11
N ARG A 200 13.58 -6.53 0.31
CA ARG A 200 14.86 -5.89 -0.05
C ARG A 200 15.88 -6.83 -0.70
N LEU A 201 15.53 -8.10 -0.86
CA LEU A 201 16.46 -9.10 -1.36
C LEU A 201 16.55 -9.07 -2.91
N PRO A 202 17.75 -9.03 -3.51
CA PRO A 202 17.91 -9.32 -4.94
C PRO A 202 17.44 -10.74 -5.28
N VAL A 203 17.12 -10.97 -6.55
CA VAL A 203 16.51 -12.21 -7.11
C VAL A 203 17.17 -13.53 -6.67
N ARG A 204 18.43 -13.50 -6.21
CA ARG A 204 19.16 -14.68 -5.70
C ARG A 204 18.62 -15.26 -4.39
N GLU A 205 17.84 -14.53 -3.61
CA GLU A 205 17.19 -15.06 -2.40
C GLU A 205 15.69 -15.37 -2.62
N ALA A 206 15.22 -15.42 -3.88
CA ALA A 206 13.85 -15.83 -4.22
C ALA A 206 13.47 -17.22 -3.67
N GLY A 207 14.44 -18.12 -3.48
CA GLY A 207 14.23 -19.42 -2.86
C GLY A 207 13.67 -19.36 -1.42
N LEU A 208 13.91 -18.26 -0.69
CA LEU A 208 13.29 -18.03 0.62
C LEU A 208 11.78 -17.77 0.50
N VAL A 209 11.35 -17.04 -0.52
CA VAL A 209 9.93 -16.75 -0.78
C VAL A 209 9.18 -18.02 -1.18
N ASP A 210 9.85 -18.91 -1.92
CA ASP A 210 9.28 -20.20 -2.32
C ASP A 210 9.31 -21.25 -1.20
N SER A 211 9.99 -20.97 -0.08
CA SER A 211 10.05 -21.89 1.05
C SER A 211 8.65 -22.09 1.66
N ARG A 212 8.34 -23.35 2.00
CA ARG A 212 7.04 -23.71 2.55
C ARG A 212 6.75 -23.00 3.88
N VAL A 213 7.78 -22.75 4.69
CA VAL A 213 7.68 -21.99 5.96
C VAL A 213 7.17 -20.57 5.72
N ILE A 214 7.79 -19.84 4.78
CA ILE A 214 7.39 -18.47 4.46
C ILE A 214 5.98 -18.45 3.85
N ARG A 215 5.68 -19.35 2.93
CA ARG A 215 4.35 -19.44 2.31
C ARG A 215 3.26 -19.80 3.33
N ALA A 216 3.56 -20.66 4.30
CA ALA A 216 2.65 -20.98 5.40
C ALA A 216 2.43 -19.78 6.33
N ALA A 217 3.50 -19.05 6.66
CA ALA A 217 3.45 -17.85 7.47
C ALA A 217 2.65 -16.71 6.81
N GLU A 218 2.73 -16.59 5.48
CA GLU A 218 1.91 -15.66 4.66
C GLU A 218 0.47 -16.17 4.43
N GLY A 219 0.14 -17.40 4.85
CA GLY A 219 -1.19 -17.96 4.74
C GLY A 219 -1.56 -18.51 3.36
N MET A 220 -0.57 -18.81 2.51
CA MET A 220 -0.83 -19.41 1.21
C MET A 220 -1.37 -20.84 1.36
N ARG A 221 -2.56 -21.10 0.77
CA ARG A 221 -3.23 -22.41 0.84
C ARG A 221 -2.36 -23.57 0.37
N SER A 222 -1.46 -23.34 -0.58
CA SER A 222 -0.54 -24.35 -1.11
C SER A 222 0.47 -24.87 -0.09
N ALA A 223 0.66 -24.18 1.04
CA ALA A 223 1.63 -24.56 2.06
C ALA A 223 1.10 -25.61 3.06
N PHE A 224 -0.22 -25.78 3.18
CA PHE A 224 -0.87 -26.62 4.21
C PHE A 224 -1.18 -28.06 3.76
N GLY A 225 -0.51 -28.58 2.73
CA GLY A 225 -0.62 -29.99 2.35
C GLY A 225 0.02 -30.94 3.36
N THR A 226 0.11 -32.23 3.04
CA THR A 226 0.86 -33.22 3.84
C THR A 226 2.33 -32.80 3.96
N VAL A 227 2.90 -32.95 5.17
CA VAL A 227 4.31 -32.67 5.47
C VAL A 227 5.00 -33.98 5.81
N THR A 228 6.10 -34.31 5.13
CA THR A 228 6.89 -35.51 5.49
C THR A 228 7.75 -35.25 6.72
N PRO A 229 8.17 -36.28 7.47
CA PRO A 229 9.07 -36.10 8.61
C PRO A 229 10.37 -35.36 8.26
N GLU A 230 10.92 -35.60 7.06
CA GLU A 230 12.13 -34.93 6.58
C GLU A 230 11.89 -33.45 6.28
N GLU A 231 10.75 -33.13 5.66
CA GLU A 231 10.35 -31.74 5.42
C GLU A 231 10.13 -30.99 6.73
N ARG A 232 9.47 -31.62 7.71
CA ARG A 232 9.24 -31.06 9.04
C ARG A 232 10.54 -30.68 9.72
N GLU A 233 11.51 -31.60 9.72
CA GLU A 233 12.82 -31.36 10.32
C GLU A 233 13.59 -30.26 9.58
N ALA A 234 13.52 -30.23 8.25
CA ALA A 234 14.13 -29.17 7.44
C ALA A 234 13.51 -27.79 7.75
N MET A 235 12.18 -27.71 7.92
CA MET A 235 11.50 -26.46 8.27
C MET A 235 11.88 -25.98 9.67
N ARG A 236 11.97 -26.88 10.66
CA ARG A 236 12.40 -26.53 12.02
C ARG A 236 13.86 -26.09 12.06
N ARG A 237 14.74 -26.79 11.33
CA ARG A 237 16.13 -26.39 11.18
C ARG A 237 16.26 -25.00 10.54
N PHE A 238 15.46 -24.71 9.52
CA PHE A 238 15.41 -23.39 8.90
C PHE A 238 15.05 -22.30 9.91
N LEU A 239 14.07 -22.52 10.79
CA LEU A 239 13.72 -21.57 11.84
C LEU A 239 14.91 -21.32 12.79
N GLN A 240 15.61 -22.37 13.19
CA GLN A 240 16.78 -22.29 14.08
C GLN A 240 17.97 -21.59 13.41
N GLU A 241 18.32 -21.96 12.19
CA GLU A 241 19.42 -21.38 11.40
C GLU A 241 19.23 -19.88 11.16
N HIS A 242 17.98 -19.45 10.99
CA HIS A 242 17.63 -18.03 10.80
C HIS A 242 17.24 -17.30 12.09
N HIS A 243 17.34 -17.98 13.23
CA HIS A 243 17.01 -17.46 14.57
C HIS A 243 15.56 -16.96 14.70
N PHE A 244 14.62 -17.52 13.93
CA PHE A 244 13.21 -17.21 14.07
C PHE A 244 12.66 -17.83 15.35
N LYS A 245 12.59 -17.03 16.41
CA LYS A 245 12.09 -17.46 17.74
C LYS A 245 10.62 -17.12 17.95
N TRP A 246 10.10 -16.15 17.19
CA TRP A 246 8.74 -15.67 17.32
C TRP A 246 8.05 -15.68 15.96
N TYR A 247 6.76 -15.99 15.95
CA TYR A 247 5.89 -15.76 14.82
C TYR A 247 4.72 -14.88 15.23
N VAL A 248 4.56 -13.74 14.57
CA VAL A 248 3.45 -12.80 14.79
C VAL A 248 2.56 -12.81 13.54
N THR A 249 1.28 -13.10 13.75
CA THR A 249 0.26 -13.08 12.69
C THR A 249 -0.93 -12.23 13.09
N HIS A 250 -1.47 -11.47 12.14
CA HIS A 250 -2.61 -10.55 12.36
C HIS A 250 -3.94 -11.20 11.97
N PHE A 251 -3.89 -12.48 11.60
CA PHE A 251 -5.05 -13.27 11.26
C PHE A 251 -4.91 -14.68 11.85
N PHE A 252 -5.92 -15.07 12.64
CA PHE A 252 -6.03 -16.44 13.14
C PHE A 252 -6.78 -17.30 12.13
N HIS A 253 -6.15 -18.37 11.66
CA HIS A 253 -6.78 -19.37 10.81
C HIS A 253 -6.55 -20.77 11.39
N PRO A 254 -7.58 -21.60 11.62
CA PRO A 254 -7.44 -22.90 12.27
C PRO A 254 -6.40 -23.82 11.61
N VAL A 255 -6.40 -23.91 10.28
CA VAL A 255 -5.42 -24.72 9.53
C VAL A 255 -3.99 -24.20 9.69
N ARG A 256 -3.82 -22.88 9.77
CA ARG A 256 -2.50 -22.29 9.97
C ARG A 256 -2.01 -22.56 11.38
N HIS A 257 -2.88 -22.38 12.36
CA HIS A 257 -2.60 -22.69 13.76
C HIS A 257 -2.12 -24.13 13.93
N GLN A 258 -2.86 -25.12 13.40
CA GLN A 258 -2.45 -26.53 13.40
C GLN A 258 -1.07 -26.73 12.75
N PHE A 259 -0.84 -26.15 11.58
CA PHE A 259 0.47 -26.25 10.92
C PHE A 259 1.61 -25.66 11.77
N ILE A 260 1.40 -24.51 12.42
CA ILE A 260 2.41 -23.89 13.28
C ILE A 260 2.71 -24.76 14.50
N GLU A 261 1.69 -25.29 15.17
CA GLU A 261 1.86 -26.11 16.38
C GLU A 261 2.43 -27.50 16.04
N ASP A 262 1.76 -28.23 15.15
CA ASP A 262 2.05 -29.64 14.86
C ASP A 262 3.35 -29.79 14.05
N GLU A 263 3.51 -28.97 12.99
CA GLU A 263 4.62 -29.12 12.06
C GLU A 263 5.83 -28.29 12.49
N LEU A 264 5.64 -27.02 12.86
CA LEU A 264 6.76 -26.15 13.24
C LEU A 264 7.12 -26.19 14.74
N GLY A 265 6.27 -26.79 15.59
CA GLY A 265 6.51 -26.87 17.03
C GLY A 265 6.31 -25.53 17.75
N GLY A 266 5.51 -24.62 17.17
CA GLY A 266 5.23 -23.32 17.78
C GLY A 266 4.28 -23.44 18.98
N GLU A 267 4.61 -22.79 20.08
CA GLU A 267 3.76 -22.64 21.25
C GLU A 267 2.96 -21.34 21.15
N LEU A 268 1.63 -21.40 21.25
CA LEU A 268 0.79 -20.21 21.30
C LEU A 268 0.99 -19.47 22.63
N VAL A 269 1.57 -18.27 22.56
CA VAL A 269 1.94 -17.46 23.75
C VAL A 269 1.02 -16.26 23.98
N HIS A 270 0.40 -15.73 22.92
CA HIS A 270 -0.55 -14.63 23.05
C HIS A 270 -1.58 -14.68 21.92
N ARG A 271 -2.83 -14.32 22.23
CA ARG A 271 -3.89 -14.15 21.24
C ARG A 271 -4.91 -13.12 21.71
N ASP A 272 -5.18 -12.14 20.85
CA ASP A 272 -6.28 -11.19 21.03
C ASP A 272 -6.97 -10.87 19.69
N GLY A 273 -7.78 -9.82 19.65
CA GLY A 273 -8.46 -9.37 18.43
C GLY A 273 -7.55 -8.68 17.41
N TYR A 274 -6.29 -8.41 17.76
CA TYR A 274 -5.30 -7.75 16.93
C TYR A 274 -4.27 -8.75 16.37
N VAL A 275 -3.65 -9.55 17.24
CA VAL A 275 -2.56 -10.47 16.87
C VAL A 275 -2.67 -11.84 17.55
N THR A 276 -2.05 -12.81 16.90
CA THR A 276 -1.71 -14.12 17.47
C THR A 276 -0.20 -14.27 17.41
N VAL A 277 0.42 -14.64 18.54
CA VAL A 277 1.87 -14.76 18.66
C VAL A 277 2.22 -16.18 19.09
N TYR A 278 3.18 -16.76 18.37
CA TYR A 278 3.75 -18.07 18.66
C TYR A 278 5.23 -17.94 19.01
N ARG A 279 5.71 -18.85 19.85
CA ARG A 279 7.11 -19.00 20.21
C ARG A 279 7.63 -20.32 19.65
N PHE A 280 8.73 -20.28 18.93
CA PHE A 280 9.41 -21.48 18.45
C PHE A 280 10.48 -21.94 19.46
N PRO A 281 10.78 -23.25 19.50
CA PRO A 281 11.80 -23.83 20.37
C PRO A 281 13.22 -23.35 20.05
#